data_AF-A0A5C4V8X0-F1
#
_entry.id   AF-A0A5C4V8X0-F1
#
_cell.length_a   1.000
_cell.length_b   1.000
_cell.length_c   1.000
_cell.angle_alpha   90.00
_cell.angle_beta   90.00
_cell.angle_gamma   90.00
#
_symmetry.space_group_name_H-M   'P 1'
#
loop_
_entity.id
_entity.type
_entity.pdbx_description
1 polymer ?
#
loop_
_entity_poly.entity_id
_entity_poly.type
_entity_poly.pdbx_seq_one_letter_code
_entity_poly.pdbx_strand_id
1 'polypeptide(L)'
;MTHVDDLHEPNDREPGEPEQEPPLDLDDLEKLYDLSGEPGALPAWAHVVYLNVPVLIAELREARRRIAEWEALPGREEFATTDQRDIPPNKHHPYRVTPGEALKAPEKGRQAWVRRLTVHPWEPIDGAPF
;
A
#
# COMPACT_ATOMS: atom_id res chain seq x y z
N MET A 1 -25.49 58.61 11.77
CA MET A 1 -24.98 58.50 10.38
C MET A 1 -23.64 59.19 10.39
N THR A 2 -22.50 58.51 10.24
CA THR A 2 -22.18 57.35 9.39
C THR A 2 -21.13 56.45 10.04
N HIS A 3 -21.29 55.14 9.81
CA HIS A 3 -20.31 54.07 10.03
C HIS A 3 -18.95 54.40 9.44
N VAL A 4 -17.87 53.97 10.10
CA VAL A 4 -16.58 53.66 9.47
C VAL A 4 -16.13 52.32 10.04
N ASP A 5 -15.94 51.37 9.13
CA ASP A 5 -15.83 49.93 9.32
C ASP A 5 -14.57 49.48 10.08
N ASP A 6 -14.80 48.45 10.91
CA ASP A 6 -13.81 47.46 11.34
C ASP A 6 -13.19 46.78 10.10
N LEU A 7 -11.92 47.07 9.82
CA LEU A 7 -11.11 46.32 8.85
C LEU A 7 -9.78 45.94 9.48
N HIS A 8 -9.84 44.98 10.40
CA HIS A 8 -8.72 44.11 10.73
C HIS A 8 -9.23 42.71 11.06
N GLU A 9 -9.54 41.93 10.01
CA GLU A 9 -9.52 40.47 10.13
C GLU A 9 -8.06 40.01 9.96
N PRO A 10 -7.46 39.32 10.96
CA PRO A 10 -6.24 38.58 10.73
C PRO A 10 -6.57 37.44 9.77
N ASN A 11 -5.76 37.31 8.72
CA ASN A 11 -5.89 36.26 7.72
C ASN A 11 -5.48 34.92 8.38
N ASP A 12 -6.41 34.28 9.09
CA ASP A 12 -6.32 32.90 9.60
C ASP A 12 -6.45 31.91 8.43
N ARG A 13 -5.61 32.09 7.40
CA ARG A 13 -5.44 31.06 6.39
C ARG A 13 -4.62 29.96 7.04
N GLU A 14 -5.31 28.92 7.52
CA GLU A 14 -4.68 27.64 7.88
C GLU A 14 -3.65 27.31 6.79
N PRO A 15 -2.41 26.89 7.13
CA PRO A 15 -1.47 26.46 6.13
C PRO A 15 -2.17 25.36 5.32
N GLY A 16 -2.50 25.66 4.07
CA GLY A 16 -3.09 24.67 3.18
C GLY A 16 -2.22 23.43 3.24
N GLU A 17 -2.84 22.26 3.40
CA GLU A 17 -2.13 20.99 3.37
C GLU A 17 -1.15 21.04 2.19
N PRO A 18 0.14 20.74 2.41
CA PRO A 18 1.14 20.87 1.36
C PRO A 18 0.63 20.13 0.14
N GLU A 19 0.52 20.82 -0.99
CA GLU A 19 0.14 20.21 -2.26
C GLU A 19 1.09 19.01 -2.46
N GLN A 20 0.54 17.80 -2.40
CA GLN A 20 1.34 16.61 -2.63
C GLN A 20 1.79 16.66 -4.08
N GLU A 21 3.11 16.82 -4.27
CA GLU A 21 3.68 16.74 -5.61
C GLU A 21 3.28 15.38 -6.21
N PRO A 22 2.83 15.37 -7.48
CA PRO A 22 2.48 14.14 -8.14
C PRO A 22 3.69 13.19 -8.11
N PRO A 23 3.47 11.87 -7.92
CA PRO A 23 4.55 10.90 -7.93
C PRO A 23 5.31 10.98 -9.25
N LEU A 24 6.59 10.66 -9.18
CA LEU A 24 7.46 10.78 -10.33
C LEU A 24 7.11 9.76 -11.42
N ASP A 25 7.02 10.21 -12.67
CA ASP A 25 6.77 9.33 -13.82
C ASP A 25 8.01 8.48 -14.11
N LEU A 26 7.92 7.19 -13.79
CA LEU A 26 9.00 6.22 -13.98
C LEU A 26 9.25 5.91 -15.46
N ASP A 27 8.24 6.00 -16.33
CA ASP A 27 8.36 5.70 -17.75
C ASP A 27 9.18 6.82 -18.45
N ASP A 28 9.01 8.06 -18.03
CA ASP A 28 9.78 9.19 -18.54
C ASP A 28 11.24 9.16 -18.07
N LEU A 29 11.49 8.70 -16.84
CA LEU A 29 12.84 8.45 -16.35
C LEU A 29 13.53 7.30 -17.10
N GLU A 30 12.82 6.21 -17.40
CA GLU A 30 13.37 5.08 -18.16
C GLU A 30 13.78 5.54 -19.56
N LYS A 31 12.92 6.29 -20.27
CA LYS A 31 13.27 6.88 -21.58
C LYS A 31 14.51 7.77 -21.50
N LEU A 32 14.63 8.60 -20.47
CA LEU A 32 15.80 9.47 -20.28
C LEU A 32 17.07 8.69 -19.96
N TYR A 33 16.96 7.60 -19.21
CA TYR A 33 18.06 6.68 -18.95
C TYR A 33 18.52 5.99 -20.23
N ASP A 34 17.60 5.49 -21.05
CA ASP A 34 17.92 4.84 -22.32
C ASP A 34 18.63 5.81 -23.29
N LEU A 35 18.14 7.05 -23.37
CA LEU A 35 18.75 8.11 -24.16
C LEU A 35 20.16 8.50 -23.66
N SER A 36 20.49 8.25 -22.39
CA SER A 36 21.84 8.51 -21.84
C SER A 36 22.90 7.53 -22.34
N GLY A 37 22.49 6.36 -22.85
CA GLY A 37 23.37 5.36 -23.44
C GLY A 37 23.76 5.65 -24.89
N GLU A 38 23.13 6.64 -25.54
CA GLU A 38 23.38 6.95 -26.95
C GLU A 38 24.64 7.81 -27.16
N PRO A 39 25.50 7.47 -28.14
CA PRO A 39 26.69 8.26 -28.44
C PRO A 39 26.30 9.64 -28.99
N GLY A 40 26.49 10.68 -28.18
CA GLY A 40 26.14 12.07 -28.52
C GLY A 40 25.13 12.73 -27.56
N ALA A 41 24.67 12.04 -26.53
CA ALA A 41 23.74 12.57 -25.54
C ALA A 41 24.29 13.84 -24.84
N LEU A 42 23.61 14.97 -25.04
CA LEU A 42 23.96 16.27 -24.44
C LEU A 42 23.76 16.28 -22.90
N PRO A 43 24.40 17.20 -22.15
CA PRO A 43 24.39 17.23 -20.68
C PRO A 43 23.02 17.46 -20.00
N ALA A 44 21.95 17.66 -20.78
CA ALA A 44 20.63 18.07 -20.27
C ALA A 44 19.97 17.01 -19.39
N TRP A 45 20.19 15.71 -19.65
CA TRP A 45 19.66 14.62 -18.83
C TRP A 45 20.31 14.56 -17.44
N ALA A 46 21.57 14.99 -17.30
CA ALA A 46 22.27 14.96 -16.01
C ALA A 46 21.57 15.85 -14.96
N HIS A 47 20.99 16.97 -15.40
CA HIS A 47 20.20 17.83 -14.52
C HIS A 47 18.87 17.17 -14.12
N VAL A 48 18.18 16.53 -15.07
CA VAL A 48 16.93 15.82 -14.80
C VAL A 48 17.15 14.64 -13.85
N VAL A 49 18.19 13.83 -14.07
CA VAL A 49 18.57 12.75 -13.16
C VAL A 49 18.96 13.29 -11.79
N TYR A 50 19.75 14.38 -11.72
CA TYR A 50 20.16 14.99 -10.45
C TYR A 50 18.97 15.48 -9.61
N LEU A 51 17.94 16.08 -10.24
CA LEU A 51 16.74 16.54 -9.53
C LEU A 51 15.86 15.39 -9.05
N ASN A 52 15.79 14.31 -9.83
CA ASN A 52 14.82 13.23 -9.62
C ASN A 52 15.35 12.07 -8.76
N VAL A 53 16.65 11.79 -8.79
CA VAL A 53 17.27 10.70 -8.01
C VAL A 53 17.01 10.82 -6.51
N PRO A 54 17.08 12.01 -5.87
CA PRO A 54 16.72 12.14 -4.45
C PRO A 54 15.28 11.74 -4.15
N VAL A 55 14.33 12.09 -5.02
CA VAL A 55 12.90 11.75 -4.88
C VAL A 55 12.71 10.23 -5.00
N LEU A 56 13.28 9.60 -6.02
CA LEU A 56 13.26 8.15 -6.18
C LEU A 56 13.88 7.41 -4.98
N ILE A 57 14.99 7.93 -4.43
CA ILE A 57 15.63 7.35 -3.25
C ILE A 57 14.70 7.46 -2.03
N ALA A 58 13.99 8.58 -1.87
CA ALA A 58 13.02 8.77 -0.79
C ALA A 58 11.84 7.81 -0.94
N GLU A 59 11.24 7.72 -2.12
CA GLU A 59 10.16 6.78 -2.42
C GLU A 59 10.57 5.32 -2.22
N LEU A 60 11.78 4.94 -2.66
CA LEU A 60 12.30 3.58 -2.46
C LEU A 60 12.52 3.27 -0.98
N ARG A 61 13.02 4.23 -0.20
CA ARG A 61 13.19 4.06 1.26
C ARG A 61 11.84 3.92 1.95
N GLU A 62 10.87 4.72 1.56
CA GLU A 62 9.50 4.64 2.08
C GLU A 62 8.87 3.29 1.74
N ALA A 63 8.93 2.87 0.48
CA ALA A 63 8.43 1.57 0.03
C ALA A 63 9.09 0.42 0.80
N ARG A 64 10.42 0.45 0.97
CA ARG A 64 11.15 -0.54 1.79
C ARG A 64 10.71 -0.53 3.24
N ARG A 65 10.48 0.66 3.83
CA ARG A 65 9.99 0.78 5.20
C ARG A 65 8.61 0.16 5.33
N ARG A 66 7.68 0.48 4.42
CA ARG A 66 6.33 -0.10 4.40
C ARG A 66 6.37 -1.61 4.21
N ILE A 67 7.18 -2.13 3.29
CA ILE A 67 7.38 -3.58 3.13
C ILE A 67 7.86 -4.21 4.43
N ALA A 68 8.87 -3.62 5.07
CA ALA A 68 9.37 -4.11 6.35
C ALA A 68 8.30 -4.05 7.46
N GLU A 69 7.46 -3.01 7.50
CA GLU A 69 6.31 -2.92 8.41
C GLU A 69 5.32 -4.06 8.15
N TRP A 70 4.94 -4.32 6.89
CA TRP A 70 4.06 -5.42 6.51
C TRP A 70 4.65 -6.80 6.81
N GLU A 71 5.95 -6.99 6.59
CA GLU A 71 6.65 -8.25 6.89
C GLU A 71 6.82 -8.47 8.40
N ALA A 72 6.89 -7.40 9.19
CA ALA A 72 6.97 -7.46 10.65
C ALA A 72 5.60 -7.75 11.30
N LEU A 73 4.49 -7.55 10.59
CA LEU A 73 3.16 -7.87 11.10
C LEU A 73 3.02 -9.37 11.37
N PRO A 74 2.29 -9.76 12.43
CA PRO A 74 2.06 -11.15 12.72
C PRO A 74 1.30 -11.82 11.56
N GLY A 75 1.86 -12.91 11.06
CA GLY A 75 1.17 -13.83 10.17
C GLY A 75 0.21 -14.71 10.96
N ARG A 76 -0.96 -15.01 10.38
CA ARG A 76 -1.84 -16.09 10.85
C ARG A 76 -2.15 -17.05 9.71
N GLU A 77 -2.26 -18.32 10.04
CA GLU A 77 -2.71 -19.34 9.10
C GLU A 77 -4.22 -19.51 9.23
N GLU A 78 -4.92 -19.47 8.10
CA GLU A 78 -6.34 -19.82 8.03
C GLU A 78 -6.50 -21.12 7.26
N PHE A 79 -7.25 -22.04 7.86
CA PHE A 79 -7.57 -23.34 7.27
C PHE A 79 -9.02 -23.36 6.83
N ALA A 80 -9.28 -24.04 5.71
CA ALA A 80 -10.62 -24.25 5.19
C ALA A 80 -10.75 -25.63 4.55
N THR A 81 -11.99 -26.10 4.35
CA THR A 81 -12.25 -27.33 3.60
C THR A 81 -13.29 -27.15 2.51
N THR A 82 -13.19 -27.91 1.43
CA THR A 82 -14.18 -27.97 0.36
C THR A 82 -14.49 -29.43 0.02
N ASP A 83 -15.67 -29.68 -0.57
CA ASP A 83 -16.04 -31.04 -0.99
C ASP A 83 -15.33 -31.47 -2.29
N GLN A 84 -14.75 -30.52 -3.02
CA GLN A 84 -14.05 -30.75 -4.29
C GLN A 84 -12.63 -30.20 -4.23
N ARG A 85 -11.69 -30.97 -4.77
CA ARG A 85 -10.26 -30.60 -4.82
C ARG A 85 -9.97 -29.43 -5.75
N ASP A 86 -10.75 -29.28 -6.81
CA ASP A 86 -10.46 -28.30 -7.86
C ASP A 86 -11.15 -26.95 -7.61
N ILE A 87 -11.98 -26.86 -6.56
CA ILE A 87 -12.69 -25.63 -6.19
C ILE A 87 -12.10 -25.10 -4.88
N PRO A 88 -11.31 -24.02 -4.92
CA PRO A 88 -10.80 -23.39 -3.71
C PRO A 88 -11.93 -22.70 -2.92
N PRO A 89 -11.74 -22.48 -1.60
CA PRO A 89 -12.69 -21.79 -0.76
C PRO A 89 -12.94 -20.36 -1.27
N ASN A 90 -14.20 -19.94 -1.31
CA ASN A 90 -14.59 -18.58 -1.69
C ASN A 90 -15.61 -18.00 -0.70
N LYS A 91 -15.99 -16.73 -0.90
CA LYS A 91 -16.94 -16.00 -0.03
C LYS A 91 -18.30 -16.68 0.13
N HIS A 92 -18.69 -17.54 -0.81
CA HIS A 92 -19.95 -18.28 -0.79
C HIS A 92 -19.82 -19.68 -0.19
N HIS A 93 -18.60 -20.20 -0.01
CA HIS A 93 -18.31 -21.51 0.57
C HIS A 93 -17.25 -21.43 1.70
N PRO A 94 -17.45 -20.64 2.76
CA PRO A 94 -16.43 -20.46 3.80
C PRO A 94 -16.54 -21.55 4.88
N TYR A 95 -16.17 -22.80 4.58
CA TYR A 95 -15.94 -23.77 5.66
C TYR A 95 -14.55 -23.53 6.25
N ARG A 96 -14.40 -22.42 6.97
CA ARG A 96 -13.23 -22.22 7.83
C ARG A 96 -13.24 -23.28 8.91
N VAL A 97 -12.11 -23.93 9.11
CA VAL A 97 -11.97 -25.02 10.08
C VAL A 97 -10.74 -24.78 10.94
N THR A 98 -10.68 -25.50 12.06
CA THR A 98 -9.45 -25.57 12.85
C THR A 98 -8.38 -26.41 12.15
N PRO A 99 -7.08 -26.26 12.49
CA PRO A 99 -6.02 -27.08 11.91
C PRO A 99 -6.28 -28.59 12.10
N GLY A 100 -6.78 -28.99 13.28
CA GLY A 100 -7.08 -30.40 13.58
C GLY A 100 -8.22 -30.97 12.73
N GLU A 101 -9.21 -30.16 12.37
CA GLU A 101 -10.29 -30.56 11.45
C GLU A 101 -9.80 -30.61 10.00
N ALA A 102 -8.92 -29.71 9.59
CA ALA A 102 -8.29 -29.73 8.27
C ALA A 102 -7.49 -31.03 8.05
N LEU A 103 -6.76 -31.50 9.07
CA LEU A 103 -6.02 -32.77 9.02
C LEU A 103 -6.93 -33.99 8.83
N LYS A 104 -8.17 -33.94 9.32
CA LYS A 104 -9.17 -35.01 9.17
C LYS A 104 -10.02 -34.89 7.90
N ALA A 105 -9.81 -33.86 7.09
CA ALA A 105 -10.59 -33.65 5.87
C ALA A 105 -10.50 -34.83 4.87
N PRO A 106 -9.33 -35.45 4.64
CA PRO A 106 -9.22 -36.58 3.71
C PRO A 106 -10.07 -37.79 4.13
N GLU A 107 -10.18 -38.06 5.44
CA GLU A 107 -11.00 -39.15 5.98
C GLU A 107 -12.49 -38.97 5.68
N LYS A 108 -12.92 -37.72 5.46
CA LYS A 108 -14.29 -37.34 5.12
C LYS A 108 -14.48 -37.10 3.62
N GLY A 109 -13.49 -37.42 2.79
CA GLY A 109 -13.53 -37.16 1.35
C GLY A 109 -13.49 -35.67 0.97
N ARG A 110 -12.98 -34.80 1.86
CA ARG A 110 -12.91 -33.35 1.65
C ARG A 110 -11.47 -32.90 1.37
N GLN A 111 -11.33 -31.83 0.61
CA GLN A 111 -10.06 -31.15 0.38
C GLN A 111 -9.81 -30.11 1.47
N ALA A 112 -8.63 -30.12 2.07
CA ALA A 112 -8.17 -29.07 2.98
C ALA A 112 -7.35 -28.00 2.24
N TRP A 113 -7.48 -26.75 2.67
CA TRP A 113 -6.78 -25.59 2.15
C TRP A 113 -6.17 -24.80 3.30
N VAL A 114 -4.99 -24.21 3.05
CA VAL A 114 -4.34 -23.29 3.97
C VAL A 114 -3.95 -22.03 3.22
N ARG A 115 -4.13 -20.87 3.86
CA ARG A 115 -3.55 -19.61 3.41
C ARG A 115 -2.88 -18.91 4.58
N ARG A 116 -1.79 -18.20 4.29
CA ARG A 116 -1.14 -17.31 5.25
C ARG A 116 -1.65 -15.89 5.02
N LEU A 117 -2.09 -15.25 6.09
CA LEU A 117 -2.55 -13.87 6.09
C LEU A 117 -1.62 -13.04 6.96
N THR A 118 -1.22 -11.89 6.45
CA THR A 118 -0.66 -10.82 7.27
C THR A 118 -1.82 -10.03 7.86
N VAL A 119 -1.86 -9.87 9.18
CA VAL A 119 -2.97 -9.19 9.87
C VAL A 119 -2.47 -8.09 10.79
N HIS A 120 -3.21 -6.99 10.82
CA HIS A 120 -3.03 -5.99 11.85
C HIS A 120 -3.57 -6.52 13.19
N PRO A 121 -2.97 -6.11 14.32
CA PRO A 121 -3.55 -6.34 15.64
C PRO A 121 -5.00 -5.87 15.70
N TRP A 122 -5.83 -6.58 16.46
CA TRP A 122 -7.19 -6.11 16.75
C TRP A 122 -7.10 -4.87 17.63
N GLU A 123 -7.68 -3.77 17.17
CA GLU A 123 -7.83 -2.55 17.95
C GLU A 123 -9.28 -2.44 18.43
N PRO A 124 -9.52 -2.14 19.72
CA PRO A 124 -10.87 -1.91 20.21
C PRO A 124 -11.45 -0.66 19.55
N ILE A 125 -12.71 -0.73 19.15
CA ILE A 125 -13.45 0.42 18.64
C ILE A 125 -14.15 1.07 19.83
N ASP A 126 -13.50 2.07 20.43
CA ASP A 126 -14.00 2.78 21.61
C ASP A 126 -14.87 4.01 21.26
N GLY A 127 -15.23 4.19 19.99
CA GLY A 127 -16.07 5.29 19.48
C GLY A 127 -16.88 4.87 18.26
N ALA A 128 -17.84 5.69 17.83
CA ALA A 128 -18.66 5.36 16.67
C ALA A 128 -17.77 5.15 15.42
N PRO A 129 -17.99 4.10 14.62
CA PRO A 129 -17.35 3.97 13.33
C PRO A 129 -17.79 5.19 12.49
N PHE A 130 -16.80 5.85 11.90
CA PHE A 130 -16.94 7.03 11.05
C PHE A 130 -18.10 6.91 10.06
#